data_AF-A0A6B3EIM9-F1
#
_entry.id   AF-A0A6B3EIM9-F1
#
_cell.length_a   1.000
_cell.length_b   1.000
_cell.length_c   1.000
_cell.angle_alpha   90.00
_cell.angle_beta   90.00
_cell.angle_gamma   90.00
#
_symmetry.space_group_name_H-M   'P 1'
#
loop_
_entity.id
_entity.type
_entity.pdbx_description
1 polymer ?
#
loop_
_entity_poly.entity_id
_entity_poly.type
_entity_poly.pdbx_seq_one_letter_code
_entity_poly.pdbx_strand_id
1 'polypeptide(L)'
;HVPLLIVSARGDDIDVVVGLEAGADDYVVKPVRARVLDARIRAVLRRLDTPGTPPPEAHGPLTIDRAGLRVAHEGTPVPLAPSELRLLLTLSASP
;
A
#
# COMPACT_ATOMS: atom_id res chain seq x y z
N HIS A 1 -9.55 -0.89 -7.01
CA HIS A 1 -9.82 0.25 -6.10
C HIS A 1 -8.48 0.74 -5.58
N VAL A 2 -8.17 2.04 -5.71
CA VAL A 2 -6.95 2.62 -5.12
C VAL A 2 -7.33 3.13 -3.73
N PRO A 3 -6.66 2.73 -2.64
CA PRO A 3 -7.07 3.17 -1.32
C PRO A 3 -6.91 4.67 -1.11
N LEU A 4 -7.91 5.28 -0.48
CA LEU A 4 -7.96 6.71 -0.18
C LEU A 4 -8.15 6.93 1.33
N LEU A 5 -7.14 7.53 1.96
CA LEU A 5 -7.21 7.96 3.35
C LEU A 5 -7.19 9.49 3.39
N ILE A 6 -8.22 10.10 4.00
CA ILE A 6 -8.32 11.56 4.16
C ILE A 6 -7.68 11.97 5.49
N VAL A 7 -6.78 12.96 5.47
CA VAL A 7 -6.22 13.56 6.69
C VAL A 7 -6.53 15.05 6.75
N SER A 8 -7.45 15.44 7.61
CA SER A 8 -8.05 16.79 7.63
C SER A 8 -7.95 17.46 9.00
N ALA A 9 -7.95 18.79 9.03
CA ALA A 9 -8.16 19.56 10.27
C ALA A 9 -9.66 19.74 10.58
N ARG A 10 -10.52 19.46 9.60
CA ARG A 10 -11.96 19.35 9.82
C ARG A 10 -12.26 18.04 10.52
N GLY A 11 -13.12 18.08 11.53
CA GLY A 11 -13.38 16.93 12.38
C GLY A 11 -14.72 17.01 13.09
N ASP A 12 -15.67 17.77 12.55
CA ASP A 12 -17.05 17.56 12.93
C ASP A 12 -17.58 16.26 12.29
N ASP A 13 -18.64 15.72 12.87
CA ASP A 13 -19.18 14.42 12.44
C ASP A 13 -19.65 14.45 10.98
N ILE A 14 -20.11 15.62 10.50
CA ILE A 14 -20.61 15.80 9.14
C ILE A 14 -19.47 15.64 8.13
N ASP A 15 -18.33 16.31 8.33
CA ASP A 15 -17.17 16.24 7.46
C ASP A 15 -16.60 14.81 7.38
N VAL A 16 -16.62 14.07 8.50
CA VAL A 16 -16.18 12.66 8.55
C VAL A 16 -17.12 11.78 7.74
N VAL A 17 -18.44 11.89 7.97
CA VAL A 17 -19.45 11.11 7.26
C VAL A 17 -19.39 11.38 5.77
N VAL A 18 -19.37 12.64 5.35
CA VAL A 18 -19.29 13.03 3.93
C VAL A 18 -18.02 12.48 3.28
N GLY A 19 -16.87 12.54 3.97
CA GLY A 19 -15.61 12.01 3.44
C GLY A 19 -15.66 10.50 3.22
N LEU A 20 -16.27 9.75 4.14
CA LEU A 20 -16.43 8.30 4.02
C LEU A 20 -17.45 7.92 2.93
N GLU A 21 -18.60 8.60 2.86
CA GLU A 21 -19.62 8.38 1.83
C GLU A 21 -19.12 8.74 0.42
N ALA A 22 -18.21 9.71 0.33
CA ALA A 22 -17.53 10.06 -0.92
C ALA A 22 -16.51 9.00 -1.39
N GLY A 23 -16.30 7.93 -0.62
CA GLY A 23 -15.46 6.79 -1.00
C GLY A 23 -14.08 6.74 -0.34
N ALA A 24 -13.85 7.48 0.76
CA ALA A 24 -12.65 7.28 1.55
C ALA A 24 -12.70 5.94 2.33
N ASP A 25 -11.57 5.23 2.39
CA ASP A 25 -11.42 4.02 3.20
C ASP A 25 -11.21 4.33 4.69
N ASP A 26 -10.68 5.51 5.01
CA ASP A 26 -10.50 6.02 6.37
C ASP A 26 -10.46 7.57 6.37
N TYR A 27 -10.86 8.17 7.48
CA TYR A 27 -10.83 9.62 7.71
C TYR A 27 -10.14 9.92 9.05
N VAL A 28 -9.10 10.75 9.01
CA VAL A 28 -8.26 11.05 10.17
C VAL A 28 -8.24 12.56 10.43
N VAL A 29 -8.79 12.94 11.58
CA VAL A 29 -8.75 14.32 12.07
C VAL A 29 -7.37 14.62 12.68
N LYS A 30 -6.81 15.79 12.36
CA LYS A 30 -5.57 16.32 12.95
C LYS A 30 -5.87 16.97 14.31
N PRO A 31 -4.94 16.88 15.29
CA PRO A 31 -3.62 16.28 15.20
C PRO A 31 -3.63 14.75 15.37
N VAL A 32 -2.82 14.05 14.58
CA VAL A 32 -2.63 12.60 14.67
C VAL A 32 -1.17 12.26 14.96
N ARG A 33 -0.94 11.27 15.82
CA ARG A 33 0.42 10.75 16.08
C ARG A 33 0.90 9.92 14.89
N ALA A 34 2.15 10.10 14.47
CA ALA A 34 2.73 9.39 13.32
C ALA A 34 2.54 7.85 13.39
N ARG A 35 2.75 7.25 14.57
CA ARG A 35 2.54 5.80 14.78
C ARG A 35 1.08 5.35 14.58
N VAL A 36 0.11 6.20 14.91
CA VAL A 36 -1.32 5.90 14.69
C VAL A 36 -1.67 6.01 13.21
N LEU A 37 -1.14 7.03 12.53
CA LEU A 37 -1.32 7.19 11.10
C LEU A 37 -0.71 6.01 10.31
N ASP A 38 0.50 5.57 10.66
CA ASP A 38 1.13 4.38 10.06
C ASP A 38 0.28 3.12 10.24
N ALA A 39 -0.24 2.90 11.46
CA ALA A 39 -1.12 1.76 11.74
C ALA A 39 -2.42 1.79 10.90
N ARG A 40 -3.01 2.97 10.71
CA ARG A 40 -4.20 3.17 9.89
C ARG A 40 -3.93 2.92 8.41
N ILE A 41 -2.81 3.43 7.88
CA ILE A 41 -2.35 3.15 6.51
C ILE A 41 -2.21 1.64 6.30
N ARG A 42 -1.53 0.93 7.21
CA ARG A 42 -1.39 -0.53 7.13
C ARG A 42 -2.73 -1.25 7.22
N ALA A 43 -3.66 -0.76 8.02
CA ALA A 43 -4.99 -1.36 8.15
C ALA A 43 -5.80 -1.24 6.86
N VAL A 44 -5.75 -0.09 6.18
CA VAL A 44 -6.36 0.12 4.86
C VAL A 44 -5.72 -0.79 3.81
N LEU A 45 -4.38 -0.85 3.76
CA LEU A 45 -3.65 -1.68 2.79
C LEU A 45 -3.91 -3.19 2.96
N ARG A 46 -4.05 -3.70 4.19
CA ARG A 46 -4.37 -5.13 4.42
C ARG A 46 -5.70 -5.57 3.81
N ARG A 47 -6.64 -4.64 3.57
CA ARG A 47 -7.92 -4.97 2.91
C ARG A 47 -7.74 -5.21 1.40
N LEU A 48 -6.61 -4.79 0.82
CA LEU A 48 -6.25 -5.12 -0.56
C LEU A 48 -5.70 -6.54 -0.72
N ASP A 49 -5.25 -7.19 0.36
CA ASP A 49 -4.82 -8.60 0.37
C ASP A 49 -6.03 -9.55 0.35
N THR A 50 -6.94 -9.31 -0.59
CA THR A 50 -8.10 -10.16 -0.90
C THR A 50 -7.63 -11.36 -1.75
N PRO A 51 -8.21 -12.57 -1.60
CA PRO A 51 -7.85 -13.74 -2.40
C PRO A 51 -7.98 -13.43 -3.89
N GLY A 52 -6.89 -13.52 -4.64
CA GLY A 52 -6.82 -13.11 -6.05
C GLY A 52 -5.58 -12.33 -6.43
N THR A 53 -4.75 -11.92 -5.45
CA THR A 53 -3.41 -11.41 -5.74
C THR A 53 -2.63 -12.48 -6.51
N PRO A 54 -2.11 -12.17 -7.72
CA PRO A 54 -1.30 -13.13 -8.45
C PRO A 54 -0.10 -13.54 -7.59
N PRO A 55 0.28 -14.83 -7.61
CA PRO A 55 1.44 -15.29 -6.86
C PRO A 55 2.68 -14.50 -7.29
N PRO A 56 3.67 -14.32 -6.38
CA PRO A 56 4.92 -13.64 -6.71
C PRO A 56 5.54 -14.19 -7.99
N GLU A 57 6.02 -13.30 -8.86
CA GLU A 57 6.70 -13.66 -10.10
C GLU A 57 8.08 -14.23 -9.77
N ALA A 58 8.42 -15.37 -10.37
CA ALA A 58 9.71 -16.02 -10.20
C ALA A 58 10.58 -15.84 -11.46
N HIS A 59 11.75 -15.24 -11.29
CA HIS A 59 12.78 -15.09 -12.32
C HIS A 59 14.07 -15.74 -11.83
N GLY A 60 14.17 -17.06 -11.99
CA GLY A 60 15.25 -17.85 -11.40
C GLY A 60 15.26 -17.70 -9.87
N PRO A 61 16.37 -17.28 -9.24
CA PRO A 61 16.44 -17.09 -7.78
C PRO A 61 15.69 -15.84 -7.28
N LEU A 62 15.26 -14.96 -8.19
CA LEU A 62 14.58 -13.72 -7.86
C LEU A 62 13.07 -13.94 -7.75
N THR A 63 12.46 -13.44 -6.67
CA THR A 63 11.01 -13.42 -6.47
C THR A 63 10.52 -11.99 -6.35
N ILE A 64 9.46 -11.63 -7.08
CA ILE A 64 8.88 -10.29 -7.13
C ILE A 64 7.40 -10.36 -6.73
N ASP A 65 7.06 -9.80 -5.57
CA ASP A 65 5.68 -9.56 -5.16
C ASP A 65 5.29 -8.13 -5.58
N ARG A 66 4.62 -8.01 -6.73
CA ARG A 66 4.18 -6.70 -7.27
C ARG A 66 3.17 -6.01 -6.37
N ALA A 67 2.29 -6.77 -5.72
CA ALA A 67 1.24 -6.21 -4.88
C ALA A 67 1.80 -5.70 -3.57
N GLY A 68 2.68 -6.48 -2.94
CA GLY A 68 3.38 -6.12 -1.71
C GLY A 68 4.58 -5.21 -1.91
N LEU A 69 4.99 -4.95 -3.15
CA LEU A 69 6.20 -4.19 -3.50
C LEU A 69 7.46 -4.77 -2.81
N ARG A 70 7.56 -6.09 -2.77
CA ARG A 70 8.66 -6.83 -2.13
C ARG A 70 9.45 -7.61 -3.16
N VAL A 71 10.75 -7.70 -2.92
CA VAL A 71 11.69 -8.46 -3.75
C VAL A 71 12.53 -9.34 -2.84
N ALA A 72 12.77 -10.58 -3.26
CA ALA A 72 13.65 -11.51 -2.58
C ALA A 72 14.59 -12.19 -3.58
N HIS A 73 15.81 -12.49 -3.14
CA HIS A 73 16.77 -13.31 -3.87
C HIS A 73 17.10 -14.54 -3.03
N GLU A 74 16.87 -15.73 -3.58
CA GLU A 74 17.02 -17.00 -2.85
C GLU A 74 16.24 -17.00 -1.51
N GLY A 75 15.04 -16.41 -1.53
CA GLY A 75 14.19 -16.26 -0.34
C GLY A 75 14.63 -15.17 0.65
N THR A 76 15.76 -14.52 0.43
CA THR A 76 16.24 -13.42 1.28
C THR A 76 15.69 -12.08 0.78
N PRO A 77 14.98 -11.29 1.62
CA PRO A 77 14.46 -9.99 1.21
C PRO A 77 15.58 -9.03 0.78
N VAL A 78 15.40 -8.41 -0.39
CA VAL A 78 16.33 -7.41 -0.94
C VAL A 78 15.69 -6.03 -0.77
N PRO A 79 16.22 -5.16 0.11
CA PRO A 79 15.73 -3.80 0.21
C PRO A 79 16.16 -3.01 -1.04
N LEU A 80 15.20 -2.43 -1.73
CA LEU A 80 15.44 -1.59 -2.90
C LEU A 80 14.98 -0.17 -2.63
N ALA A 81 15.75 0.81 -3.11
CA ALA A 81 15.29 2.18 -3.18
C ALA A 81 14.07 2.28 -4.13
N PRO A 82 13.19 3.29 -3.95
CA PRO A 82 11.99 3.41 -4.78
C PRO A 82 12.26 3.43 -6.30
N SER A 83 13.36 4.05 -6.73
CA SER A 83 13.76 4.09 -8.14
C SER A 83 14.22 2.73 -8.66
N GLU A 84 14.95 1.96 -7.86
CA GLU A 84 15.44 0.62 -8.21
C GLU A 84 14.28 -0.37 -8.31
N LEU A 85 13.36 -0.33 -7.35
CA LEU A 85 12.15 -1.13 -7.39
C LEU A 85 11.31 -0.80 -8.63
N ARG A 86 11.13 0.50 -8.93
CA ARG A 86 10.39 0.92 -10.13
C ARG A 86 11.05 0.43 -11.41
N LEU A 87 12.37 0.49 -11.51
CA LEU A 87 13.12 0.00 -12.66
C LEU A 87 12.93 -1.53 -12.81
N LEU A 88 13.10 -2.28 -11.72
CA LEU A 88 12.92 -3.73 -11.73
C LEU A 88 11.50 -4.15 -12.15
N LEU A 89 10.47 -3.49 -11.59
CA LEU A 89 9.07 -3.76 -11.93
C LEU A 89 8.74 -3.45 -13.39
N THR A 90 9.45 -2.48 -13.98
CA THR A 90 9.33 -2.10 -15.40
C THR A 90 9.97 -3.17 -16.29
N LEU A 91 11.20 -3.59 -15.99
CA LEU A 91 11.92 -4.59 -16.78
C LEU A 91 11.27 -5.97 -16.73
N SER A 92 10.79 -6.39 -15.55
CA SER A 92 10.12 -7.69 -15.37
C SER A 92 8.75 -7.79 -16.06
N ALA A 93 8.10 -6.67 -16.39
CA ALA A 93 6.77 -6.67 -17.02
C ALA A 93 6.79 -7.07 -18.52
N SER A 94 7.97 -7.17 -19.13
CA SER A 94 8.14 -7.61 -20.52
C SER A 94 9.45 -8.41 -20.63
N PRO A 95 9.44 -9.66 -20.12
CA PRO A 95 10.64 -10.49 -20.01
C PRO A 95 11.20 -10.96 -21.36
#